data_AF-A0AAV9DUM6-F1
#
_entry.id   AF-A0AAV9DUM6-F1
#
_cell.length_a   1.000
_cell.length_b   1.000
_cell.length_c   1.000
_cell.angle_alpha   90.00
_cell.angle_beta   90.00
_cell.angle_gamma   90.00
#
_symmetry.space_group_name_H-M   'P 1'
#
loop_
_entity.id
_entity.type
_entity.pdbx_description
1 polymer ?
#
loop_
_entity_poly.entity_id
_entity_poly.type
_entity_poly.pdbx_seq_one_letter_code
_entity_poly.pdbx_strand_id
1 'polypeptide(L)' 'MIEKKVEEAMEVCEGKPEAGVCRVAWDEVEELGKAMANLRWKVGQSKDPLEWFCVENPESEECHD' A
#
# COMPACT_ATOMS: atom_id res chain seq x y z
N MET A 1 8.07 -7.05 4.36
CA MET A 1 7.23 -6.41 5.42
C MET A 1 5.88 -7.10 5.52
N ILE A 2 5.07 -7.11 4.45
CA ILE A 2 3.80 -7.85 4.46
C ILE A 2 3.99 -9.37 4.35
N GLU A 3 4.98 -9.83 3.58
CA GLU A 3 5.32 -11.26 3.44
C GLU A 3 5.64 -11.91 4.79
N LYS A 4 6.46 -11.23 5.61
CA LYS A 4 6.74 -11.67 6.98
C LYS A 4 5.47 -11.80 7.84
N LYS A 5 4.52 -10.88 7.68
CA LYS A 5 3.24 -10.91 8.39
C LYS A 5 2.32 -12.03 7.90
N VAL A 6 2.40 -12.38 6.61
CA VAL A 6 1.74 -13.56 6.04
C VAL A 6 2.34 -14.83 6.63
N GLU A 7 3.68 -14.94 6.71
CA GLU A 7 4.35 -16.07 7.36
C GLU A 7 3.96 -16.21 8.83
N GLU A 8 3.98 -15.12 9.61
CA GLU A 8 3.53 -15.10 11.00
C GLU A 8 2.06 -15.56 11.14
N ALA A 9 1.16 -15.09 10.27
CA ALA A 9 -0.24 -15.50 10.28
C ALA A 9 -0.42 -16.98 9.92
N MET A 10 0.37 -17.51 8.98
CA MET A 10 0.37 -18.93 8.64
C MET A 10 0.83 -19.79 9.82
N GLU A 11 1.95 -19.46 10.45
CA GLU A 11 2.46 -20.18 11.63
C GLU A 11 1.47 -20.18 12.79
N VAL A 12 0.85 -19.01 13.06
CA VAL A 12 -0.16 -18.88 14.11
C VAL A 12 -1.37 -19.76 13.81
N CYS A 13 -1.88 -19.75 12.58
CA CYS A 13 -3.09 -20.50 12.19
C CYS A 13 -2.85 -22.02 12.04
N GLU A 14 -1.65 -22.46 11.68
CA GLU A 14 -1.28 -23.88 11.60
C GLU A 14 -1.18 -24.55 12.98
N GLY A 15 -0.85 -23.78 14.02
CA GLY A 15 -0.64 -24.26 15.40
C GLY A 15 -1.88 -24.68 16.19
N LYS A 16 -3.07 -24.82 15.58
CA LYS A 16 -4.38 -24.96 16.26
C LYS A 16 -4.62 -23.87 17.32
N PRO A 17 -4.50 -22.59 16.97
CA PRO A 17 -4.78 -21.50 17.90
C PRO A 17 -6.28 -21.44 18.21
N GLU A 18 -6.65 -20.73 19.28
CA GLU A 18 -8.04 -20.30 19.44
C GLU A 18 -8.47 -19.55 18.17
N ALA A 19 -9.68 -19.83 17.68
CA ALA A 19 -10.15 -19.27 16.40
C ALA A 19 -10.05 -17.74 16.33
N GLY A 20 -10.11 -17.04 17.48
CA GLY A 20 -9.91 -15.60 17.57
C GLY A 20 -8.48 -15.14 17.28
N VAL A 21 -7.47 -15.92 17.63
CA VAL A 21 -6.06 -15.56 17.47
C VAL A 21 -5.63 -15.67 15.99
N CYS A 22 -6.07 -16.71 15.29
CA CYS A 22 -5.86 -16.82 13.84
C CYS A 22 -6.55 -15.68 13.08
N ARG A 23 -7.77 -15.31 13.48
CA ARG A 23 -8.48 -14.17 12.90
C ARG A 23 -7.71 -12.86 13.09
N VAL A 24 -7.26 -12.56 14.31
CA VAL A 24 -6.50 -11.33 14.60
C VAL A 24 -5.21 -11.26 13.77
N ALA A 25 -4.50 -12.39 13.61
CA ALA A 25 -3.29 -12.42 12.80
C ALA A 25 -3.56 -12.08 11.33
N TRP A 26 -4.67 -12.58 10.75
CA TRP A 26 -5.07 -12.22 9.39
C TRP A 26 -5.62 -10.80 9.26
N ASP A 27 -6.30 -10.27 10.28
CA ASP A 27 -6.75 -8.87 10.31
C ASP A 27 -5.53 -7.91 10.22
N GLU A 28 -4.41 -8.22 10.87
CA GLU A 28 -3.17 -7.44 10.75
C GLU A 28 -2.59 -7.45 9.32
N VAL A 29 -2.60 -8.61 8.65
CA VAL A 29 -2.16 -8.74 7.26
C VAL A 29 -3.04 -7.89 6.34
N GLU A 30 -4.35 -7.93 6.54
CA GLU A 30 -5.33 -7.17 5.76
C GLU A 30 -5.09 -5.66 5.89
N GLU A 31 -4.95 -5.16 7.12
CA GLU A 31 -4.76 -3.72 7.37
C GLU A 31 -3.42 -3.22 6.80
N LEU A 32 -2.35 -4.01 6.91
CA LEU A 32 -1.08 -3.69 6.25
C LEU A 32 -1.21 -3.69 4.72
N GLY A 33 -1.95 -4.64 4.16
CA GLY A 33 -2.24 -4.71 2.73
C GLY A 33 -3.00 -3.47 2.24
N LYS A 34 -4.04 -3.05 2.97
CA LYS A 34 -4.81 -1.83 2.70
C LYS A 34 -3.93 -0.59 2.75
N ALA A 35 -3.08 -0.45 3.77
CA ALA A 35 -2.17 0.67 3.89
C ALA A 35 -1.20 0.75 2.71
N MET A 36 -0.62 -0.39 2.30
CA MET A 36 0.27 -0.46 1.14
C MET A 36 -0.46 -0.14 -0.17
N ALA A 37 -1.68 -0.67 -0.36
CA ALA A 37 -2.49 -0.38 -1.54
C ALA A 37 -2.87 1.10 -1.62
N ASN A 38 -3.24 1.72 -0.50
CA ASN A 38 -3.54 3.15 -0.42
C ASN A 38 -2.30 3.99 -0.76
N LEU A 39 -1.12 3.64 -0.22
CA LEU A 39 0.12 4.33 -0.57
C LEU A 39 0.46 4.16 -2.06
N ARG A 40 0.35 2.95 -2.61
CA ARG A 40 0.55 2.70 -4.04
C ARG A 40 -0.42 3.46 -4.91
N TRP A 41 -1.68 3.56 -4.50
CA TRP A 41 -2.68 4.34 -5.20
C TRP A 41 -2.33 5.83 -5.16
N LYS A 42 -1.96 6.39 -3.99
CA LYS A 42 -1.53 7.79 -3.88
C LYS A 42 -0.28 8.10 -4.71
N VAL A 43 0.68 7.18 -4.76
CA VAL A 43 1.89 7.31 -5.59
C VAL A 43 1.55 7.12 -7.07
N GLY A 44 0.70 6.15 -7.44
CA GLY A 44 0.23 5.99 -8.81
C GLY A 44 -0.67 7.14 -9.27
N GLN A 45 -1.26 7.86 -8.32
CA GLN A 45 -1.98 9.11 -8.51
C GLN A 45 -1.07 10.33 -8.50
N SER A 46 0.23 10.21 -8.24
CA SER A 46 1.17 11.28 -8.60
C SER A 46 1.27 11.28 -10.12
N LYS A 47 0.22 11.87 -10.69
CA LYS A 47 0.12 12.80 -11.79
C LYS A 47 1.29 12.76 -12.73
N ASP A 48 0.95 12.62 -14.00
CA ASP A 48 1.78 12.86 -15.16
C ASP A 48 3.00 13.71 -14.76
N PRO A 49 4.24 13.20 -14.96
CA PRO A 49 5.44 13.97 -14.65
C PRO A 49 5.38 15.41 -15.17
N LEU A 50 4.67 15.64 -16.28
CA LEU A 50 4.39 16.97 -16.82
C LEU A 50 3.50 17.82 -15.92
N GLU A 51 2.44 17.28 -15.31
CA GLU A 51 1.58 18.00 -14.37
C GLU A 51 2.38 18.54 -13.17
N TRP A 52 3.26 17.72 -12.57
CA TRP A 52 4.13 18.17 -11.48
C TRP A 52 5.14 19.21 -11.95
N PHE A 53 5.75 18.98 -13.11
CA PHE A 53 6.72 19.88 -13.71
C PHE A 53 6.11 21.26 -13.99
N CYS A 54 4.88 21.32 -14.50
CA CYS A 54 4.17 22.56 -14.83
C CYS A 54 3.67 23.33 -13.59
N VAL A 55 3.48 22.67 -12.45
CA VAL A 55 3.21 23.37 -11.17
C VAL A 55 4.41 24.22 -10.74
N GLU A 56 5.63 23.70 -10.96
CA GLU A 56 6.86 24.40 -10.61
C GLU A 56 7.39 25.30 -11.75
N ASN A 57 7.08 24.98 -13.00
CA ASN A 57 7.56 25.65 -14.21
C ASN A 57 6.39 26.03 -15.14
N PRO A 58 5.48 26.93 -14.71
CA PRO A 58 4.27 27.26 -15.45
C PRO A 58 4.53 27.92 -16.81
N GLU A 59 5.71 28.51 -17.00
CA GLU A 59 6.11 29.20 -18.24
C GLU A 59 6.75 28.25 -19.27
N SER A 60 7.01 26.98 -18.93
CA SER A 60 7.67 26.03 -19.85
C SER A 60 6.80 25.71 -21.06
N GLU A 61 7.38 25.59 -22.25
CA GLU A 61 6.63 25.35 -23.50
C GLU A 61 5.79 24.07 -23.44
N GLU A 62 6.28 23.05 -22.73
CA GLU A 62 5.60 21.77 -22.50
C GLU A 62 4.30 21.91 -21.69
N CYS A 63 4.05 23.07 -21.08
CA CYS A 63 2.89 23.34 -20.22
C CYS A 63 1.76 24.14 -20.90
N HIS A 64 1.94 24.55 -22.17
CA HIS A 64 0.98 25.42 -22.89
C HIS A 64 0.14 24.69 -23.95
N ASP A 65 0.24 23.36 -24.07
CA ASP A 65 -0.51 22.51 -25.02
C ASP A 65 -1.96 22.18 -24.59
#